data_AF-A0A8T4WQA1-F1
#
_entry.id   AF-A0A8T4WQA1-F1
#
_cell.length_a   1.000
_cell.length_b   1.000
_cell.length_c   1.000
_cell.angle_alpha   90.00
_cell.angle_beta   90.00
_cell.angle_gamma   90.00
#
_symmetry.space_group_name_H-M   'P 1'
#
loop_
_entity.id
_entity.type
_entity.pdbx_description
1 polymer ?
#
loop_
_entity_poly.entity_id
_entity_poly.type
_entity_poly.pdbx_seq_one_letter_code
_entity_poly.pdbx_strand_id
1 'polypeptide(L)' 'PVGAISVHEGIPYTEINALRTLFDVDAIPIAAGGVNGAEGSTTLYVEGSPSDVEAAYEFLEAEIKGEPAFPTIPDLY' A
#
# COMPACT_ATOMS: atom_id res chain seq x y z
N PRO A 1 4.22 -10.65 -23.41
CA PRO A 1 3.41 -11.80 -22.94
C PRO A 1 3.54 -11.94 -21.43
N VAL A 2 2.44 -11.85 -20.67
CA VAL A 2 2.48 -12.08 -19.22
C VAL A 2 2.23 -13.56 -18.94
N GLY A 3 3.07 -14.17 -18.11
CA GLY A 3 2.85 -15.52 -17.59
C GLY A 3 2.05 -15.44 -16.29
N ALA A 4 1.06 -16.32 -16.12
CA ALA A 4 0.37 -16.50 -14.85
C ALA A 4 0.93 -17.75 -14.16
N ILE A 5 1.42 -17.60 -12.93
CA ILE A 5 1.82 -18.72 -12.08
C ILE A 5 0.79 -18.84 -10.96
N SER A 6 0.22 -20.04 -10.78
CA SER A 6 -0.70 -20.33 -9.68
C SER A 6 0.10 -20.65 -8.42
N VAL A 7 -0.08 -19.85 -7.37
CA VAL A 7 0.49 -20.10 -6.04
C VAL A 7 -0.62 -20.64 -5.14
N HIS A 8 -0.57 -21.93 -4.80
CA HIS A 8 -1.65 -22.61 -4.05
C HIS A 8 -1.62 -22.39 -2.54
N GLU A 9 -0.47 -22.03 -1.95
CA GLU A 9 -0.29 -21.90 -0.49
C GLU A 9 0.23 -20.51 -0.06
N GLY A 10 -0.08 -19.48 -0.84
CA GLY A 10 0.30 -18.11 -0.49
C GLY A 10 -0.61 -17.53 0.58
N ILE A 11 -0.03 -16.85 1.57
CA ILE A 11 -0.78 -16.00 2.51
C ILE A 11 -0.78 -14.58 1.94
N PRO A 12 -1.93 -14.02 1.55
CA PRO A 12 -1.98 -12.66 1.01
C PRO A 12 -1.63 -11.65 2.10
N TYR A 13 -0.62 -10.83 1.84
CA TYR A 13 -0.24 -9.72 2.70
C TYR A 13 -0.44 -8.41 1.94
N THR A 14 -1.29 -7.54 2.48
CA THR A 14 -1.73 -6.30 1.83
C THR A 14 -1.32 -5.10 2.68
N GLU A 15 -1.50 -3.89 2.14
CA GLU A 15 -1.31 -2.63 2.85
C GLU A 15 -2.17 -2.53 4.11
N ILE A 16 -3.37 -3.14 4.10
CA ILE A 16 -4.26 -3.24 5.28
C ILE A 16 -3.58 -4.06 6.38
N ASN A 17 -2.99 -5.20 6.02
CA ASN A 17 -2.24 -6.03 6.97
C ASN A 17 -0.97 -5.31 7.48
N ALA A 18 -0.32 -4.54 6.61
CA ALA A 18 0.87 -3.75 6.95
C ALA A 18 0.57 -2.67 7.99
N LEU A 19 -0.49 -1.87 7.77
CA LEU A 19 -0.91 -0.82 8.70
C LEU A 19 -1.22 -1.39 10.09
N ARG A 20 -1.97 -2.49 10.14
CA ARG A 20 -2.26 -3.19 11.40
C ARG A 20 -1.00 -3.72 12.08
N THR A 21 -0.10 -4.33 11.33
CA THR A 21 1.11 -4.94 11.89
C THR A 21 2.10 -3.90 12.42
N LEU A 22 2.20 -2.74 11.76
CA LEU A 22 3.18 -1.71 12.10
C LEU A 22 2.67 -0.71 13.15
N PHE A 23 1.37 -0.40 13.15
CA PHE A 23 0.81 0.71 13.94
C PHE A 23 -0.39 0.32 14.78
N ASP A 24 -0.83 -0.95 14.78
CA ASP A 24 -2.03 -1.41 15.51
C ASP A 24 -3.33 -0.64 15.15
N VAL A 25 -3.41 -0.17 13.89
CA VAL A 25 -4.60 0.49 13.32
C VAL A 25 -5.38 -0.46 12.41
N ASP A 26 -6.69 -0.25 12.32
CA ASP A 26 -7.53 -0.88 11.31
C ASP A 26 -7.62 0.02 10.06
N ALA A 27 -7.63 -0.59 8.88
CA ALA A 27 -7.71 0.12 7.61
C ALA A 27 -8.81 -0.45 6.71
N ILE A 28 -9.66 0.43 6.19
CA ILE A 28 -10.81 0.08 5.36
C ILE A 28 -10.65 0.75 3.98
N PRO A 29 -10.64 0.00 2.87
CA PRO A 29 -10.62 0.59 1.54
C PRO A 29 -11.96 1.27 1.25
N ILE A 30 -11.92 2.57 0.95
CA ILE A 30 -13.12 3.38 0.70
C ILE A 30 -13.24 3.88 -0.74
N ALA A 31 -12.14 3.88 -1.50
CA ALA A 31 -12.15 4.20 -2.93
C ALA A 31 -10.96 3.55 -3.64
N ALA A 32 -11.09 3.38 -4.95
CA ALA A 32 -10.03 2.88 -5.82
C ALA A 32 -10.05 3.63 -7.15
N GLY A 33 -8.87 3.77 -7.77
CA GLY A 33 -8.66 4.47 -9.01
C GLY A 33 -8.38 5.96 -8.81
N GLY A 34 -7.24 6.42 -9.31
CA GLY A 34 -6.87 7.82 -9.45
C GLY A 34 -6.78 8.25 -10.91
N VAL A 35 -6.31 9.48 -11.14
CA VAL A 35 -6.08 10.06 -12.47
C VAL A 35 -4.69 10.71 -12.51
N ASN A 36 -4.18 11.00 -13.71
CA ASN A 36 -2.89 11.66 -13.92
C ASN A 36 -1.69 10.86 -13.36
N GLY A 37 -1.62 9.56 -13.67
CA GLY A 37 -0.53 8.70 -13.21
C GLY A 37 -0.82 7.99 -11.88
N ALA A 38 -2.03 8.12 -11.36
CA ALA A 38 -2.50 7.45 -10.15
C ALA A 38 -3.60 6.41 -10.43
N GLU A 39 -3.72 5.90 -11.65
CA GLU A 39 -4.82 5.03 -12.11
C GLU A 39 -4.96 3.73 -11.29
N GLY A 40 -3.90 3.32 -10.58
CA GLY A 40 -3.89 2.16 -9.67
C GLY A 40 -3.96 2.50 -8.18
N SER A 41 -4.24 3.75 -7.79
CA SER A 41 -4.26 4.13 -6.38
C SER A 41 -5.48 3.55 -5.63
N THR A 42 -5.30 3.36 -4.33
CA THR A 42 -6.37 3.01 -3.38
C THR A 42 -6.43 4.07 -2.29
N THR A 43 -7.62 4.35 -1.76
CA THR A 43 -7.81 5.25 -0.62
C THR A 43 -8.28 4.42 0.57
N LEU A 44 -7.53 4.51 1.66
CA LEU A 44 -7.81 3.80 2.91
C LEU A 44 -8.32 4.79 3.97
N TYR A 45 -9.42 4.43 4.63
CA TYR A 45 -9.82 5.02 5.90
C TYR A 45 -9.09 4.28 7.02
N VAL A 46 -8.34 5.01 7.85
CA VAL A 46 -7.54 4.44 8.94
C VAL A 46 -8.18 4.83 10.27
N GLU A 47 -8.45 3.84 11.12
CA GLU A 47 -9.03 4.03 12.45
C GLU A 47 -8.19 3.34 13.52
N GLY A 48 -8.15 3.93 14.72
CA GLY A 48 -7.35 3.45 15.83
C GLY A 48 -7.33 4.45 16.97
N SER A 49 -6.43 4.26 17.93
CA SER A 49 -6.21 5.27 18.96
C SER A 49 -5.59 6.54 18.34
N PRO A 50 -5.79 7.73 18.94
CA PRO A 50 -5.21 8.96 18.40
C PRO A 50 -3.69 8.90 18.22
N SER A 51 -2.96 8.26 19.13
CA SER A 51 -1.50 8.12 19.04
C SER A 51 -1.07 7.18 17.93
N ASP A 52 -1.83 6.11 17.69
CA ASP A 52 -1.49 5.10 16.68
C ASP A 52 -1.76 5.63 15.27
N VAL A 53 -2.87 6.36 15.10
CA VAL A 53 -3.20 7.05 13.85
C VAL A 53 -2.17 8.13 13.53
N GLU A 54 -1.76 8.93 14.53
CA GLU A 54 -0.73 9.95 14.34
C GLU A 54 0.60 9.31 13.93
N ALA A 55 1.03 8.26 14.63
CA ALA A 55 2.28 7.55 14.29
C ALA A 55 2.26 6.96 12.88
N ALA A 56 1.14 6.36 12.46
CA ALA A 56 0.96 5.87 11.10
C ALA A 56 1.03 7.02 10.08
N TYR A 57 0.35 8.14 10.35
CA TYR A 57 0.31 9.30 9.47
C TYR A 57 1.71 9.94 9.30
N GLU A 58 2.41 10.20 10.40
CA GLU A 58 3.75 10.77 10.39
C GLU A 58 4.73 9.89 9.59
N PHE A 59 4.69 8.57 9.79
CA PHE A 59 5.53 7.64 9.04
C PHE A 59 5.21 7.63 7.54
N LEU A 60 3.92 7.57 7.18
CA LEU A 60 3.50 7.57 5.77
C LEU A 60 3.90 8.87 5.06
N GLU A 61 3.81 10.00 5.75
CA GLU A 61 4.21 11.31 5.21
C GLU A 61 5.73 11.45 5.07
N ALA A 62 6.50 11.02 6.07
CA ALA A 62 7.95 11.19 6.09
C ALA A 62 8.70 10.17 5.22
N GLU A 63 8.28 8.90 5.23
CA GLU A 63 9.07 7.80 4.65
C GLU A 63 8.49 7.27 3.33
N ILE A 64 7.17 7.15 3.21
CA ILE A 64 6.53 6.51 2.05
C ILE A 64 6.19 7.52 0.94
N LYS A 65 5.74 8.72 1.32
CA LYS A 65 5.32 9.72 0.34
C LYS A 65 6.52 10.28 -0.42
N GLY A 66 6.53 10.08 -1.74
CA GLY A 66 7.60 10.57 -2.62
C GLY A 66 8.75 9.59 -2.78
N GLU A 67 8.59 8.33 -2.36
CA GLU A 67 9.49 7.25 -2.72
C GLU A 67 9.75 7.24 -4.23
N PRO A 68 10.99 6.94 -4.66
CA PRO A 68 11.30 6.84 -6.08
C PRO A 68 10.45 5.75 -6.71
N ALA A 69 9.99 6.01 -7.94
CA ALA A 69 9.26 5.00 -8.71
C ALA A 69 10.09 3.72 -8.82
N PHE A 70 9.41 2.57 -8.81
CA PHE A 70 10.07 1.28 -8.95
C PHE A 70 11.00 1.30 -10.19
N PRO A 71 12.26 0.87 -10.06
CA PRO A 71 13.23 1.04 -11.13
C PRO A 71 12.78 0.30 -12.39
N THR A 72 12.88 0.99 -13.53
CA THR A 72 12.71 0.33 -14.83
C THR A 72 13.94 -0.50 -15.11
N ILE A 73 13.75 -1.78 -15.43
CA ILE A 73 14.84 -2.66 -15.89
C ILE A 73 14.77 -2.67 -17.42
N PRO A 74 15.73 -2.01 -18.13
CA PRO A 74 15.61 -1.73 -19.57
C PRO A 74 15.48 -2.98 -20.45
N ASP A 75 15.97 -4.13 -19.99
CA ASP A 75 16.12 -5.35 -20.80
C ASP A 75 15.16 -6.49 -20.41
N LEU A 76 14.15 -6.22 -19.58
CA LEU A 76 13.22 -7.25 -19.10
C LEU A 76 11.99 -7.45 -20.01
N TYR A 77 11.91 -6.72 -21.14
CA TYR A 77 10.98 -6.98 -22.26
C TYR A 77 11.55 -6.51 -23.60
#